data_AF-A0A653HN82-F1
#
_entry.id   AF-A0A653HN82-F1
#
_cell.length_a   1.000
_cell.length_b   1.000
_cell.length_c   1.000
_cell.angle_alpha   90.00
_cell.angle_beta   90.00
_cell.angle_gamma   90.00
#
_symmetry.space_group_name_H-M   'P 1'
#
loop_
_entity.id
_entity.type
_entity.pdbx_description
1 polymer ?
#
loop_
_entity_poly.entity_id
_entity_poly.type
_entity_poly.pdbx_seq_one_letter_code
_entity_poly.pdbx_strand_id
1 'polypeptide(L)'
;MDEEIKAIEKDYKDFYEKFTYLNKNTFSINIIVNEDIKRKQSIFVKNNILTLVIKFNNGYFEILNENLETGYNNIFENIEQIFNTFCPITFVNFMKQKIKSKLSMLS
;
A
#
# COMPACT_ATOMS: atom_id res chain seq x y z
N MET A 1 10.80 -16.39 -4.33
CA MET A 1 10.00 -15.21 -3.96
C MET A 1 9.14 -15.62 -2.79
N ASP A 2 9.03 -14.80 -1.74
CA ASP A 2 8.26 -15.15 -0.54
C ASP A 2 6.79 -15.39 -0.89
N GLU A 3 6.18 -16.47 -0.37
CA GLU A 3 4.77 -16.81 -0.65
C GLU A 3 3.82 -15.75 -0.07
N GLU A 4 4.21 -15.10 1.02
CA GLU A 4 3.45 -13.99 1.61
C GLU A 4 3.30 -12.83 0.62
N ILE A 5 4.38 -12.47 -0.07
CA ILE A 5 4.38 -11.35 -1.01
C ILE A 5 3.53 -11.69 -2.24
N LYS A 6 3.52 -12.95 -2.69
CA LYS A 6 2.61 -13.41 -3.76
C LYS A 6 1.14 -13.35 -3.32
N ALA A 7 0.85 -13.75 -2.08
CA ALA A 7 -0.49 -13.63 -1.53
C ALA A 7 -0.94 -12.16 -1.49
N ILE A 8 -0.06 -11.26 -1.05
CA ILE A 8 -0.35 -9.81 -1.03
C ILE A 8 -0.64 -9.27 -2.44
N GLU A 9 0.18 -9.62 -3.42
CA GLU A 9 -0.07 -9.23 -4.82
C GLU A 9 -1.48 -9.68 -5.24
N LYS A 10 -1.82 -10.95 -5.02
CA LYS A 10 -3.12 -11.48 -5.45
C LYS A 10 -4.31 -10.90 -4.69
N ASP A 11 -4.23 -10.88 -3.37
CA ASP A 11 -5.38 -10.64 -2.49
C ASP A 11 -5.71 -9.15 -2.35
N TYR A 12 -4.71 -8.28 -2.53
CA TYR A 12 -4.85 -6.83 -2.44
C TYR A 12 -4.73 -6.12 -3.77
N LYS A 13 -4.83 -6.82 -4.91
CA LYS A 13 -4.74 -6.24 -6.27
C LYS A 13 -5.66 -5.06 -6.55
N ASP A 14 -6.75 -4.99 -5.80
CA ASP A 14 -7.70 -3.90 -5.92
C ASP A 14 -7.14 -2.63 -5.22
N PHE A 15 -6.35 -2.74 -4.15
CA PHE A 15 -5.82 -1.63 -3.35
C PHE A 15 -4.57 -0.94 -3.92
N TYR A 16 -4.13 -1.29 -5.12
CA TYR A 16 -3.00 -0.62 -5.75
C TYR A 16 -3.16 -0.64 -7.28
N GLU A 17 -2.46 0.26 -7.96
CA GLU A 17 -2.42 0.33 -9.43
C GLU A 17 -1.31 -0.57 -10.00
N LYS A 18 -0.15 -0.58 -9.34
CA LYS A 18 1.00 -1.37 -9.76
C LYS A 18 1.70 -2.01 -8.58
N PHE A 19 2.00 -3.30 -8.72
CA PHE A 19 2.89 -4.05 -7.84
C PHE A 19 4.21 -4.30 -8.57
N THR A 20 5.35 -4.17 -7.90
CA THR A 20 6.67 -4.44 -8.51
C THR A 20 7.59 -5.13 -7.54
N TYR A 21 8.16 -6.25 -7.96
CA TYR A 21 9.17 -6.97 -7.18
C TYR A 21 10.54 -6.29 -7.35
N LEU A 22 11.18 -5.96 -6.23
CA LEU A 22 12.54 -5.40 -6.23
C LEU A 22 13.58 -6.47 -5.89
N ASN A 23 13.25 -7.37 -4.96
CA ASN A 23 14.05 -8.55 -4.63
C ASN A 23 13.17 -9.64 -3.97
N LYS A 24 13.78 -10.69 -3.40
CA LYS A 24 13.06 -11.84 -2.79
C LYS A 24 12.01 -11.42 -1.73
N ASN A 25 12.32 -10.39 -0.95
CA ASN A 25 11.57 -9.98 0.24
C ASN A 25 11.16 -8.50 0.18
N THR A 26 11.39 -7.81 -0.94
CA THR A 26 11.10 -6.38 -1.09
C THR A 26 10.32 -6.15 -2.36
N PHE A 27 9.27 -5.35 -2.25
CA PHE A 27 8.38 -4.99 -3.33
C PHE A 27 8.01 -3.52 -3.22
N SER A 28 7.46 -2.95 -4.29
CA SER A 28 6.87 -1.62 -4.28
C SER A 28 5.44 -1.65 -4.76
N ILE A 29 4.61 -0.83 -4.14
CA ILE A 29 3.22 -0.60 -4.55
C ILE A 29 3.03 0.86 -4.95
N ASN A 30 2.36 1.05 -6.09
CA ASN A 30 1.95 2.37 -6.57
C ASN A 30 0.45 2.52 -6.36
N ILE A 31 0.06 3.62 -5.73
CA ILE A 31 -1.33 3.94 -5.41
C ILE A 31 -1.66 5.29 -6.05
N ILE A 32 -2.75 5.35 -6.82
CA ILE A 32 -3.25 6.60 -7.39
C ILE A 32 -3.94 7.40 -6.28
N VAL A 33 -3.51 8.65 -6.12
CA VAL A 33 -3.97 9.58 -5.08
C VAL A 33 -4.44 10.87 -5.75
N ASN A 34 -5.75 11.05 -5.85
CA ASN A 34 -6.38 12.16 -6.59
C ASN A 34 -6.79 13.35 -5.70
N GLU A 35 -6.31 13.40 -4.45
CA GLU A 35 -6.79 14.33 -3.44
C GLU A 35 -5.63 15.00 -2.69
N ASP A 36 -5.92 16.11 -1.99
CA ASP A 36 -4.98 16.76 -1.09
C ASP A 36 -4.59 15.83 0.06
N ILE A 37 -3.43 15.24 -0.09
CA ILE A 37 -2.86 14.31 0.86
C ILE A 37 -2.23 15.11 1.99
N LYS A 38 -2.34 14.65 3.23
CA LYS A 38 -1.67 15.30 4.37
C LYS A 38 -0.20 15.57 3.99
N ARG A 39 0.36 16.74 4.35
CA ARG A 39 1.74 17.18 4.05
C ARG A 39 2.84 16.11 4.26
N LYS A 40 2.59 15.11 5.10
CA LYS A 40 3.50 14.00 5.38
C LYS A 40 3.59 12.98 4.24
N GLN A 41 2.50 12.76 3.51
CA GLN A 41 2.43 11.82 2.39
C GLN A 41 2.84 12.48 1.06
N SER A 42 2.78 13.81 0.95
CA SER A 42 3.18 14.53 -0.27
C SER A 42 4.64 14.32 -0.66
N ILE A 43 5.52 13.95 0.29
CA ILE A 43 6.93 13.61 0.03
C ILE A 43 7.05 12.34 -0.83
N PHE A 44 6.11 11.41 -0.69
CA PHE A 44 6.11 10.13 -1.40
C PHE A 44 5.28 10.16 -2.69
N VAL A 45 4.68 11.31 -2.99
CA VAL A 45 3.68 11.45 -4.04
C VAL A 45 4.24 12.28 -5.16
N LYS A 46 4.35 11.66 -6.33
CA LYS A 46 4.79 12.32 -7.56
C LYS A 46 3.75 12.05 -8.64
N ASN A 47 3.28 13.11 -9.31
CA ASN A 47 2.26 13.01 -10.36
C ASN A 47 1.01 12.24 -9.90
N ASN A 48 0.48 12.53 -8.71
CA ASN A 48 -0.68 11.84 -8.13
C ASN A 48 -0.48 10.34 -7.89
N ILE A 49 0.77 9.87 -7.79
CA ILE A 49 1.09 8.49 -7.47
C ILE A 49 1.91 8.45 -6.19
N LEU A 50 1.35 7.80 -5.17
CA LEU A 50 2.06 7.41 -3.96
C LEU A 50 2.81 6.10 -4.24
N THR A 51 4.13 6.09 -4.09
CA THR A 51 4.95 4.87 -4.20
C THR A 51 5.44 4.46 -2.82
N LEU A 52 5.14 3.23 -2.39
CA LEU A 52 5.67 2.66 -1.14
C LEU A 52 6.62 1.51 -1.47
N VAL A 53 7.82 1.54 -0.89
CA VAL A 53 8.80 0.45 -0.95
C VAL A 53 8.72 -0.31 0.36
N ILE A 54 8.38 -1.60 0.28
CA ILE A 54 8.00 -2.42 1.42
C ILE A 54 8.88 -3.66 1.45
N LYS A 55 9.49 -3.94 2.59
CA LYS A 55 10.24 -5.16 2.86
C LYS A 55 9.46 -6.04 3.83
N PHE A 56 9.27 -7.30 3.47
CA PHE A 56 8.78 -8.32 4.37
C PHE A 56 9.96 -8.95 5.11
N ASN A 57 9.95 -8.75 6.42
CA ASN A 57 10.82 -9.45 7.36
C ASN A 57 9.95 -10.51 8.06
N ASN A 58 10.52 -11.62 8.55
CA ASN A 58 9.76 -12.74 9.12
C ASN A 58 8.68 -12.30 10.14
N GLY A 59 7.43 -12.16 9.68
CA GLY A 59 6.26 -11.76 10.48
C GLY A 59 5.91 -10.28 10.54
N TYR A 60 6.62 -9.39 9.82
CA TYR A 60 6.29 -7.96 9.77
C TYR A 60 6.76 -7.28 8.48
N PHE A 61 6.18 -6.12 8.19
CA PHE A 61 6.49 -5.28 7.04
C PHE A 61 7.21 -4.02 7.48
N GLU A 62 8.21 -3.63 6.70
CA GLU A 62 9.01 -2.43 6.91
C GLU A 62 8.92 -1.52 5.68
N ILE A 63 8.61 -0.23 5.88
CA ILE A 63 8.62 0.78 4.82
C ILE A 63 10.05 1.34 4.68
N LEU A 64 10.60 1.24 3.48
CA LEU A 64 11.97 1.63 3.14
C LEU A 64 12.07 2.97 2.39
N ASN A 65 10.96 3.69 2.22
CA ASN A 65 10.97 4.99 1.54
C ASN A 65 11.92 5.98 2.25
N GLU A 66 12.81 6.61 1.48
CA GLU A 66 13.66 7.70 1.97
C GLU A 66 12.81 8.89 2.42
N ASN A 67 13.28 9.63 3.43
CA ASN A 67 12.63 10.83 4.00
C ASN A 67 11.32 10.58 4.78
N LEU A 68 11.17 9.42 5.42
CA LEU A 68 10.23 9.29 6.54
C LEU A 68 10.65 10.31 7.61
N GLU A 69 9.75 11.22 8.00
CA GLU A 69 10.00 12.15 9.11
C GLU A 69 10.48 11.36 10.34
N THR A 70 11.50 11.88 11.03
CA THR A 70 12.06 11.28 12.24
C THR A 70 10.93 11.04 13.26
N GLY A 71 10.74 9.79 13.67
CA GLY A 71 9.69 9.38 14.62
C GLY A 71 8.46 8.69 14.01
N TYR A 72 8.46 8.43 12.69
CA TYR A 72 7.42 7.59 12.08
C TYR A 72 7.68 6.10 12.35
N ASN A 73 6.63 5.35 12.72
CA ASN A 73 6.73 3.89 12.77
C ASN A 73 6.74 3.37 11.33
N ASN A 74 7.87 2.82 10.90
CA ASN A 74 8.02 2.20 9.60
C ASN A 74 7.75 0.69 9.63
N ILE A 75 7.46 0.11 10.81
CA ILE A 75 7.19 -1.30 11.01
C ILE A 75 5.69 -1.55 11.23
N PHE A 76 5.15 -2.53 10.50
CA PHE A 76 3.74 -2.88 10.49
C PHE A 76 3.59 -4.41 10.59
N GLU A 77 2.57 -4.88 11.29
CA GLU A 77 2.31 -6.32 11.46
C GLU A 77 1.70 -6.95 10.20
N ASN A 78 0.97 -6.15 9.41
CA ASN A 78 0.31 -6.60 8.19
C ASN A 78 0.17 -5.47 7.16
N ILE A 79 -0.22 -5.84 5.93
CA ILE A 79 -0.34 -4.91 4.80
C ILE A 79 -1.53 -3.94 4.96
N GLU A 80 -2.59 -4.33 5.67
CA GLU A 80 -3.76 -3.48 5.92
C GLU A 80 -3.42 -2.28 6.79
N GLN A 81 -2.54 -2.45 7.78
CA GLN A 81 -2.01 -1.34 8.58
C GLN A 81 -1.26 -0.33 7.69
N ILE A 82 -0.52 -0.79 6.68
CA ILE A 82 0.16 0.07 5.70
C ILE A 82 -0.87 0.84 4.88
N PHE A 83 -1.88 0.16 4.32
CA PHE A 83 -2.93 0.84 3.55
C PHE A 83 -3.69 1.88 4.39
N ASN A 84 -4.05 1.56 5.63
CA ASN A 84 -4.74 2.50 6.52
C ASN A 84 -3.89 3.71 6.93
N THR A 85 -2.56 3.56 6.92
CA THR A 85 -1.61 4.61 7.34
C THR A 85 -1.28 5.56 6.19
N PHE A 86 -1.03 5.00 5.01
CA PHE A 86 -0.49 5.75 3.87
C PHE A 86 -1.51 6.04 2.76
N CYS A 87 -2.63 5.32 2.68
CA CYS A 87 -3.63 5.63 1.67
C CYS A 87 -4.59 6.73 2.13
N PRO A 88 -5.04 7.63 1.24
CA PRO A 88 -6.15 8.53 1.53
C PRO A 88 -7.41 7.76 1.95
N ILE A 89 -8.18 8.32 2.89
CA ILE A 89 -9.44 7.72 3.37
C ILE A 89 -10.42 7.45 2.22
N THR A 90 -10.47 8.36 1.26
CA THR A 90 -11.27 8.28 0.05
C THR A 90 -10.83 7.16 -0.88
N PHE A 91 -9.52 6.92 -1.02
CA PHE A 91 -9.01 5.73 -1.70
C PHE A 91 -9.47 4.45 -1.00
N VAL A 92 -9.30 4.37 0.32
CA VAL A 92 -9.75 3.21 1.11
C VAL A 92 -11.26 3.00 0.97
N ASN A 93 -12.05 4.08 0.99
CA ASN A 93 -13.51 4.03 0.82
C ASN A 93 -13.93 3.64 -0.60
N PHE A 94 -13.31 4.22 -1.62
CA PHE A 94 -13.51 3.87 -3.02
C PHE A 94 -13.24 2.39 -3.23
N MET A 95 -12.13 1.89 -2.68
CA MET A 95 -11.78 0.48 -2.79
C MET A 95 -12.75 -0.44 -2.05
N LYS A 96 -13.15 -0.07 -0.83
CA LYS A 96 -14.20 -0.79 -0.08
C LYS A 96 -15.51 -0.85 -0.87
N GLN A 97 -15.93 0.24 -1.50
CA GLN A 97 -17.15 0.27 -2.33
C GLN A 97 -17.01 -0.61 -3.58
N LYS A 98 -15.87 -0.54 -4.27
CA LYS A 98 -15.57 -1.37 -5.45
C LYS A 98 -15.61 -2.85 -5.11
N ILE A 99 -15.03 -3.26 -3.98
CA ILE A 99 -15.07 -4.65 -3.49
C ILE A 99 -16.50 -5.06 -3.15
N LYS A 100 -17.25 -4.24 -2.38
CA LYS A 100 -18.66 -4.51 -2.06
C LYS A 100 -19.52 -4.70 -3.31
N SER A 101 -19.35 -3.83 -4.31
CA SER A 101 -20.10 -3.90 -5.57
C SER A 101 -19.81 -5.20 -6.34
N LYS A 102 -18.54 -5.63 -6.42
CA LYS A 102 -18.18 -6.92 -7.03
C LYS A 102 -18.81 -8.11 -6.29
N LEU A 103 -18.81 -8.08 -4.96
CA LEU A 103 -19.41 -9.14 -4.14
C LEU A 103 -20.92 -9.23 -4.32
N SER A 104 -21.62 -8.09 -4.39
CA SER A 104 -23.07 -8.05 -4.65
C SER A 104 -23.49 -8.50 -6.06
N MET A 105 -22.55 -8.55 -7.01
CA MET A 105 -22.80 -9.08 -8.37
C MET A 105 -22.57 -10.59 -8.48
N LEU A 106 -22.00 -11.20 -7.44
CA LEU A 106 -21.73 -12.64 -7.36
C LEU A 106 -22.76 -13.39 -6.50
N SER A 107 -23.65 -12.66 -5.81
CA SER A 107 -24.77 -13.16 -5.01
C SER A 107 -26.05 -13.19 -5.82
#